data_AF-A0A0F9UQ42-F1
#
_entry.id   AF-A0A0F9UQ42-F1
#
_cell.length_a   1.000
_cell.length_b   1.000
_cell.length_c   1.000
_cell.angle_alpha   90.00
_cell.angle_beta   90.00
_cell.angle_gamma   90.00
#
_symmetry.space_group_name_H-M   'P 1'
#
loop_
_entity.id
_entity.type
_entity.pdbx_description
1 polymer ?
#
loop_
_entity_poly.entity_id
_entity_poly.type
_entity_poly.pdbx_seq_one_letter_code
_entity_poly.pdbx_strand_id
1 'polypeptide(L)'
;MLGLVSNYKSDEHTIVGGELSLWLNRLVADDRERKGKLFLVRYNELEVYVIAEWLGKPKDVFVDVLNIGKSLGNFTSAEARELRNRLFNPIGSEETKRSMTQTDRDYYSNLQEEDSIETERQELVARGE
;
A
#
# COMPACT_ATOMS: atom_id res chain seq x y z
N MET A 1 1.91 3.77 13.11
CA MET A 1 0.64 4.51 13.01
C MET A 1 0.12 4.19 11.62
N LEU A 2 -0.98 3.43 11.53
CA LEU A 2 -2.21 3.87 10.83
C LEU A 2 -1.97 4.89 9.72
N GLY A 3 -2.46 4.47 8.56
CA GLY A 3 -2.42 5.16 7.31
C GLY A 3 -2.85 6.61 7.37
N LEU A 4 -2.39 7.32 6.35
CA LEU A 4 -2.95 8.60 5.99
C LEU A 4 -4.49 8.47 6.01
N VAL A 5 -5.12 9.30 6.85
CA VAL A 5 -6.57 9.42 6.87
C VAL A 5 -6.92 10.41 5.77
N SER A 6 -7.65 9.94 4.78
CA SER A 6 -7.93 10.68 3.56
C SER A 6 -9.43 10.80 3.34
N ASN A 7 -9.85 11.95 2.84
CA ASN A 7 -11.19 12.10 2.29
C ASN A 7 -11.19 11.52 0.88
N TYR A 8 -12.16 10.67 0.57
CA TYR A 8 -12.32 10.16 -0.79
C TYR A 8 -12.74 11.29 -1.72
N LYS A 9 -11.94 11.48 -2.77
CA LYS A 9 -12.27 12.30 -3.92
C LYS A 9 -12.00 11.50 -5.19
N SER A 10 -12.93 11.51 -6.13
CA SER A 10 -12.86 10.65 -7.33
C SER A 10 -11.80 11.08 -8.35
N ASP A 11 -11.37 12.32 -8.31
CA ASP A 11 -10.25 12.86 -9.08
C ASP A 11 -8.89 12.40 -8.54
N GLU A 12 -8.77 12.30 -7.21
CA GLU A 12 -7.55 11.85 -6.52
C GLU A 12 -7.49 10.32 -6.37
N HIS A 13 -8.64 9.63 -6.34
CA HIS A 13 -8.73 8.23 -5.93
C HIS A 13 -9.64 7.40 -6.84
N THR A 14 -9.10 6.29 -7.35
CA THR A 14 -9.86 5.29 -8.11
C THR A 14 -10.05 4.03 -7.27
N ILE A 15 -11.29 3.67 -6.96
CA ILE A 15 -11.61 2.39 -6.31
C ILE A 15 -11.45 1.27 -7.34
N VAL A 16 -10.61 0.29 -7.03
CA VAL A 16 -10.28 -0.82 -7.93
C VAL A 16 -11.16 -2.02 -7.57
N GLY A 17 -11.86 -2.56 -8.56
CA GLY A 17 -12.65 -3.79 -8.43
C GLY A 17 -11.84 -5.06 -8.71
N GLY A 18 -12.53 -6.21 -8.78
CA GLY A 18 -11.94 -7.49 -9.19
C GLY A 18 -11.70 -8.49 -8.06
N GLU A 19 -10.91 -9.51 -8.34
CA GLU A 19 -10.73 -10.67 -7.44
C GLU A 19 -10.09 -10.29 -6.11
N LEU A 20 -9.08 -9.42 -6.12
CA LEU A 20 -8.42 -8.97 -4.90
C LEU A 20 -9.41 -8.23 -3.98
N SER A 21 -10.23 -7.34 -4.53
CA SER A 21 -11.27 -6.64 -3.76
C SER A 21 -12.34 -7.59 -3.21
N LEU A 22 -12.70 -8.63 -3.95
CA LEU A 22 -13.58 -9.69 -3.43
C LEU A 22 -12.93 -10.47 -2.29
N TRP A 23 -11.64 -10.80 -2.42
CA TRP A 23 -10.88 -11.50 -1.38
C TRP A 23 -10.75 -10.66 -0.11
N LEU A 24 -10.46 -9.36 -0.22
CA LEU A 24 -10.42 -8.43 0.92
C LEU A 24 -11.73 -8.39 1.70
N ASN A 25 -12.86 -8.39 1.00
CA ASN A 25 -14.17 -8.43 1.64
C ASN A 25 -14.45 -9.76 2.36
N ARG A 26 -13.92 -10.88 1.85
CA ARG A 26 -14.02 -12.19 2.54
C ARG A 26 -13.18 -12.23 3.80
N LEU A 27 -12.02 -11.55 3.81
CA LEU A 27 -11.10 -11.54 4.94
C LEU A 27 -11.75 -11.01 6.24
N VAL A 28 -12.70 -10.08 6.11
CA VAL A 28 -13.44 -9.47 7.23
C VAL A 28 -14.94 -9.82 7.20
N ALA A 29 -15.33 -10.90 6.55
CA ALA A 29 -16.75 -11.25 6.37
C ALA A 29 -17.49 -11.53 7.69
N ASP A 30 -16.77 -12.06 8.68
CA ASP A 30 -17.27 -12.39 10.01
C ASP A 30 -17.16 -11.22 11.01
N ASP A 31 -16.44 -10.15 10.63
CA ASP A 31 -16.31 -8.94 11.44
C ASP A 31 -17.47 -7.97 11.13
N ARG A 32 -18.42 -7.86 12.06
CA ARG A 32 -19.61 -7.01 11.89
C ARG A 32 -19.29 -5.53 11.67
N GLU A 33 -18.18 -5.05 12.24
CA GLU A 33 -17.83 -3.63 12.16
C GLU A 33 -17.10 -3.31 10.86
N ARG A 34 -16.32 -4.25 10.33
CA ARG A 34 -15.47 -4.06 9.14
C ARG A 34 -16.03 -4.64 7.85
N LYS A 35 -17.10 -5.45 7.93
CA LYS A 35 -17.72 -6.09 6.76
C LYS A 35 -18.08 -5.05 5.69
N GLY A 36 -17.55 -5.24 4.48
CA GLY A 36 -17.80 -4.35 3.35
C GLY A 36 -17.03 -3.03 3.39
N LYS A 37 -16.15 -2.84 4.37
CA LYS A 37 -15.38 -1.59 4.54
C LYS A 37 -13.97 -1.65 3.98
N LEU A 38 -13.42 -2.85 3.75
CA LEU A 38 -12.12 -3.01 3.11
C LEU A 38 -12.22 -2.94 1.60
N PHE A 39 -11.36 -2.14 0.98
CA PHE A 39 -11.32 -1.95 -0.46
C PHE A 39 -9.91 -1.65 -0.95
N LEU A 40 -9.72 -1.81 -2.26
CA LEU A 40 -8.50 -1.44 -2.96
C LEU A 40 -8.70 -0.09 -3.62
N VAL A 41 -7.74 0.81 -3.46
CA VAL A 41 -7.74 2.15 -4.05
C VAL A 41 -6.41 2.42 -4.74
N ARG A 42 -6.47 3.09 -5.90
CA ARG A 42 -5.31 3.68 -6.56
C ARG A 42 -5.31 5.18 -6.28
N TYR A 43 -4.21 5.68 -5.74
CA TYR A 43 -3.92 7.11 -5.70
C TYR A 43 -3.51 7.55 -7.11
N ASN A 44 -4.31 8.39 -7.75
CA ASN A 44 -4.20 8.66 -9.18
C ASN A 44 -2.90 9.40 -9.53
N GLU A 45 -2.51 10.38 -8.72
CA GLU A 45 -1.30 11.18 -8.95
C GLU A 45 -0.02 10.36 -8.68
N LEU A 46 -0.01 9.57 -7.62
CA LEU A 46 1.14 8.75 -7.23
C LEU A 46 1.24 7.43 -8.01
N GLU A 47 0.15 7.03 -8.64
CA GLU A 47 -0.01 5.74 -9.32
C GLU A 47 0.20 4.52 -8.40
N VAL A 48 -0.05 4.69 -7.11
CA VAL A 48 0.16 3.66 -6.08
C VAL A 48 -1.16 3.00 -5.67
N TYR A 49 -1.13 1.67 -5.52
CA TYR A 49 -2.23 0.87 -5.01
C TYR A 49 -2.12 0.67 -3.51
N VAL A 50 -3.24 0.88 -2.82
CA VAL A 50 -3.34 0.81 -1.37
C VAL A 50 -4.60 0.06 -0.99
N ILE A 51 -4.49 -0.83 -0.01
CA ILE A 51 -5.64 -1.43 0.68
C ILE A 51 -6.04 -0.45 1.77
N ALA A 52 -7.30 -0.04 1.75
CA ALA A 52 -7.86 0.95 2.64
C ALA A 52 -9.13 0.43 3.33
N GLU A 53 -9.47 1.07 4.45
CA GLU A 53 -10.69 0.80 5.20
C GLU A 53 -11.52 2.08 5.35
N TRP A 54 -12.82 2.00 5.06
CA TRP A 54 -13.76 3.09 5.32
C TRP A 54 -13.93 3.28 6.84
N LEU A 55 -13.73 4.50 7.35
CA LEU A 55 -13.98 4.81 8.76
C LEU A 55 -15.47 5.08 9.05
N GLY A 56 -16.22 5.45 8.01
CA GLY A 56 -17.64 5.77 8.09
C GLY A 56 -18.45 5.12 6.97
N LYS A 57 -19.15 5.96 6.20
CA LYS A 57 -19.89 5.51 5.01
C LYS A 57 -18.92 5.28 3.84
N PRO A 58 -19.24 4.39 2.88
CA PRO A 58 -18.45 4.27 1.66
C PRO A 58 -18.34 5.61 0.93
N LYS A 59 -17.15 5.89 0.35
CA LYS A 59 -16.84 7.14 -0.36
C LYS A 59 -16.81 8.41 0.50
N ASP A 60 -16.60 8.24 1.79
CA ASP A 60 -16.41 9.33 2.76
C ASP A 60 -14.94 9.37 3.19
N VAL A 61 -14.65 9.18 4.47
CA VAL A 61 -13.30 9.11 5.02
C VAL A 61 -12.81 7.67 5.06
N PHE A 62 -11.56 7.45 4.65
CA PHE A 62 -10.89 6.16 4.76
C PHE A 62 -9.49 6.30 5.38
N VAL A 63 -8.94 5.16 5.80
CA VAL A 63 -7.57 5.06 6.31
C VAL A 63 -6.78 4.04 5.51
N ASP A 64 -5.53 4.35 5.19
CA ASP A 64 -4.64 3.39 4.54
C ASP A 64 -4.29 2.25 5.52
N VAL A 65 -4.48 1.00 5.08
CA VAL A 65 -4.14 -0.19 5.85
C VAL A 65 -2.83 -0.78 5.37
N LEU A 66 -2.62 -0.89 4.06
CA LEU A 66 -1.40 -1.45 3.47
C LEU A 66 -1.12 -0.84 2.09
N ASN A 67 0.11 -0.36 1.89
CA ASN A 67 0.59 0.10 0.59
C ASN A 67 1.17 -1.08 -0.20
N ILE A 68 0.69 -1.29 -1.43
CA ILE A 68 1.14 -2.37 -2.34
C ILE A 68 2.19 -1.85 -3.34
N GLY A 69 2.32 -0.53 -3.50
CA GLY A 69 3.19 0.10 -4.48
C GLY A 69 2.53 0.28 -5.84
N LYS A 70 3.33 0.38 -6.91
CA LYS A 70 2.86 0.74 -8.26
C LYS A 70 2.23 -0.42 -9.05
N SER A 71 2.30 -1.66 -8.54
CA SER A 71 1.80 -2.84 -9.25
C SER A 71 1.06 -3.78 -8.31
N LEU A 72 -0.10 -4.27 -8.74
CA LEU A 72 -0.81 -5.33 -8.01
C LEU A 72 -0.06 -6.67 -8.00
N GLY A 73 0.90 -6.86 -8.90
CA GLY A 73 1.80 -8.02 -8.88
C GLY A 73 2.74 -8.05 -7.67
N ASN A 74 2.88 -6.92 -6.97
CA ASN A 74 3.65 -6.84 -5.72
C ASN A 74 2.88 -7.41 -4.53
N PHE A 75 1.59 -7.72 -4.66
CA PHE A 75 0.82 -8.31 -3.58
C PHE A 75 1.08 -9.82 -3.51
N THR A 76 2.08 -10.22 -2.74
CA THR A 76 2.48 -11.62 -2.56
C THR A 76 1.89 -12.19 -1.26
N SER A 77 2.22 -13.47 -0.99
CA SER A 77 1.88 -14.13 0.27
C SER A 77 2.44 -13.41 1.50
N ALA A 78 3.55 -12.68 1.38
CA ALA A 78 4.15 -11.91 2.46
C ALA A 78 3.26 -10.72 2.85
N GLU A 79 2.83 -9.93 1.86
CA GLU A 79 1.93 -8.79 2.02
C GLU A 79 0.55 -9.25 2.51
N ALA A 80 0.05 -10.40 2.05
CA ALA A 80 -1.20 -10.97 2.54
C ALA A 80 -1.12 -11.34 4.04
N ARG A 81 0.02 -11.89 4.48
CA ARG A 81 0.28 -12.18 5.90
C ARG A 81 0.41 -10.91 6.71
N GLU A 82 1.10 -9.91 6.18
CA GLU A 82 1.22 -8.60 6.81
C GLU A 82 -0.14 -7.91 6.97
N LEU A 83 -0.96 -7.89 5.93
CA LEU A 83 -2.32 -7.37 5.97
C LEU A 83 -3.12 -8.04 7.09
N ARG A 84 -3.09 -9.38 7.16
CA ARG A 84 -3.76 -10.13 8.22
C ARG A 84 -3.28 -9.74 9.61
N ASN A 85 -1.97 -9.58 9.79
CA ASN A 85 -1.40 -9.13 11.06
C ASN A 85 -1.89 -7.72 11.41
N ARG A 86 -1.84 -6.77 10.46
CA ARG A 86 -2.29 -5.38 10.66
C ARG A 86 -3.78 -5.31 11.04
N LEU A 87 -4.62 -6.17 10.45
CA LEU A 87 -6.06 -6.18 10.72
C LEU A 87 -6.42 -6.81 12.07
N PHE A 88 -5.83 -7.94 12.43
CA PHE A 88 -6.29 -8.76 13.57
C PHE A 88 -5.37 -8.73 14.78
N ASN A 89 -4.10 -8.33 14.62
CA ASN A 89 -3.11 -8.19 15.68
C ASN A 89 -2.37 -6.86 15.51
N PRO A 90 -3.03 -5.72 15.78
CA PRO A 90 -2.39 -4.41 15.64
C PRO A 90 -1.11 -4.39 16.48
N ILE A 91 0.01 -4.28 15.77
CA ILE A 91 1.36 -4.32 16.32
C ILE A 91 1.50 -3.19 17.35
N GLY A 92 2.14 -3.47 18.49
CA GLY A 92 2.46 -2.45 19.49
C GLY A 92 3.26 -1.28 18.89
N SER A 93 3.19 -0.11 19.52
CA SER A 93 3.84 1.11 19.04
C SER A 93 5.36 0.99 18.81
N GLU A 94 6.04 0.11 19.56
CA GLU A 94 7.48 -0.18 19.46
C GLU A 94 7.86 -1.02 18.23
N GLU A 95 7.15 -2.11 17.95
CA GLU A 95 7.40 -2.97 16.78
C GLU A 95 7.02 -2.28 15.47
N THR A 96 6.02 -1.39 15.50
CA THR A 96 5.65 -0.56 14.35
C THR A 96 6.77 0.40 13.94
N LYS A 97 7.49 1.01 14.90
CA LYS A 97 8.66 1.86 14.58
C LYS A 97 9.75 1.08 13.87
N ARG A 98 10.01 -0.16 14.30
CA ARG A 98 11.02 -1.03 13.66
C ARG A 98 10.62 -1.39 12.23
N SER A 99 9.36 -1.75 12.02
CA SER A 99 8.84 -2.07 10.67
C SER A 99 8.89 -0.86 9.73
N MET A 100 8.46 0.33 10.17
CA MET A 100 8.52 1.55 9.35
C MET A 100 9.96 1.93 9.00
N THR A 101 10.88 1.87 9.97
CA THR A 101 12.30 2.16 9.73
C THR A 101 12.90 1.20 8.70
N GLN A 102 12.41 -0.03 8.64
CA GLN A 102 12.88 -1.03 7.70
C GLN A 102 12.27 -0.83 6.30
N THR A 103 10.96 -0.58 6.20
CA THR A 103 10.31 -0.26 4.92
C THR A 103 10.81 1.04 4.31
N ASP A 104 11.04 2.07 5.12
CA ASP A 104 11.63 3.33 4.65
C ASP A 104 13.06 3.10 4.14
N ARG A 105 13.86 2.30 4.86
CA ARG A 105 15.20 1.91 4.39
C ARG A 105 15.15 1.16 3.07
N ASP A 106 14.23 0.21 2.92
CA ASP A 106 14.09 -0.56 1.69
C ASP A 106 13.66 0.34 0.52
N TYR A 107 12.75 1.29 0.76
CA TYR A 107 12.34 2.28 -0.23
C TYR A 107 13.50 3.19 -0.69
N TYR A 108 14.24 3.78 0.26
CA TYR A 108 15.37 4.65 -0.08
C TYR A 108 16.57 3.88 -0.65
N SER A 109 16.78 2.63 -0.25
CA SER A 109 17.81 1.76 -0.83
C SER A 109 17.49 1.46 -2.29
N ASN A 110 16.23 1.12 -2.61
CA ASN A 110 15.82 0.84 -3.98
C ASN A 110 15.93 2.09 -4.88
N LEU A 111 15.60 3.27 -4.35
CA LEU A 111 15.80 4.55 -5.05
C LEU A 111 17.27 4.84 -5.34
N GLN A 112 18.16 4.59 -4.36
CA GLN A 112 19.60 4.80 -4.55
C GLN A 112 20.20 3.79 -5.53
N GLU A 113 19.73 2.55 -5.53
CA GLU A 113 20.12 1.56 -6.53
C GLU A 113 19.67 1.98 -7.93
N GLU A 114 18.42 2.45 -8.09
CA GLU A 114 17.90 2.96 -9.36
C GLU A 114 18.73 4.15 -9.89
N ASP A 115 19.02 5.13 -9.03
CA ASP A 115 19.86 6.29 -9.37
C ASP A 115 21.30 5.89 -9.74
N SER A 116 21.87 4.90 -9.04
CA SER A 116 23.23 4.43 -9.31
C SER A 116 23.34 3.72 -10.66
N ILE A 117 22.36 2.89 -11.00
CA ILE A 117 22.28 2.19 -12.28
C ILE A 117 22.09 3.19 -13.43
N GLU A 118 21.26 4.23 -13.22
CA GLU A 118 21.04 5.25 -14.23
C GLU A 118 22.29 6.12 -14.47
N THR A 119 23.03 6.42 -13.39
CA THR A 119 24.30 7.16 -13.48
C THR A 119 25.38 6.34 -14.21
N GLU A 120 25.54 5.06 -13.89
CA GLU A 120 26.48 4.17 -14.61
C GLU A 120 26.13 4.05 -16.10
N ARG A 121 24.84 3.96 -16.42
CA ARG A 121 24.36 3.91 -17.81
C ARG A 121 24.69 5.19 -18.58
N GLN A 122 24.53 6.37 -17.96
CA GLN A 122 24.91 7.63 -18.58
C GLN A 122 26.42 7.76 -18.80
N GLU A 123 27.23 7.26 -17.86
CA GLU A 123 28.69 7.25 -18.02
C GLU A 123 29.16 6.32 -19.15
N LEU A 124 28.52 5.17 -19.34
CA LEU A 124 28.80 4.25 -20.45
C LEU A 124 28.44 4.88 -21.81
N VAL A 125 27.27 5.52 -21.91
CA VAL A 125 26.84 6.23 -23.12
C VAL A 125 27.75 7.43 -23.44
N ALA A 126 28.20 8.16 -22.41
CA ALA A 126 29.13 9.28 -22.57
C ALA A 126 30.54 8.82 -23.00
N ARG A 127 30.92 7.57 -22.70
CA ARG A 127 32.17 6.94 -23.16
C ARG A 127 32.06 6.30 -24.56
N GLY A 128 30.87 6.26 -25.15
CA GLY A 128 30.66 5.84 -26.53
C GLY A 128 30.61 4.32 -26.76
N GLU A 129 30.14 3.55 -25.76
CA GLU A 129 29.65 2.18 -25.95
C GLU A 129 28.11 2.14 -26.09
#